data_AF-A0A961WXQ9-F1
#
_entry.id   AF-A0A961WXQ9-F1
#
_cell.length_a   1.000
_cell.length_b   1.000
_cell.length_c   1.000
_cell.angle_alpha   90.00
_cell.angle_beta   90.00
_cell.angle_gamma   90.00
#
_symmetry.space_group_name_H-M   'P 1'
#
loop_
_entity.id
_entity.type
_entity.pdbx_description
1 polymer ?
#
loop_
_entity_poly.entity_id
_entity_poly.type
_entity_poly.pdbx_seq_one_letter_code
_entity_poly.pdbx_strand_id
1 'polypeptide(L)'
;MTQKSKNRLVDVVLDDKSIGRATPDVEHERAVAIFDLIEENDFRPAGDEGGPYKLTLSVVEQRLVFDIRREDDTPVVMHVLSLTPFKRVIKDYFMIC
;
A
#
# COMPACT_ATOMS: atom_id res chain seq x y z
N MET A 1 -27.68 0.90 -1.22
CA MET A 1 -26.28 1.30 -1.38
C MET A 1 -25.67 1.31 0.01
N THR A 2 -24.87 0.32 0.35
CA THR A 2 -24.25 0.20 1.68
C THR A 2 -23.15 1.24 1.78
N GLN A 3 -23.30 2.21 2.69
CA GLN A 3 -22.30 3.25 2.91
C GLN A 3 -21.06 2.60 3.55
N LYS A 4 -19.97 2.44 2.79
CA LYS A 4 -18.71 1.87 3.30
C LYS A 4 -18.10 2.83 4.34
N SER A 5 -17.45 2.26 5.36
CA SER A 5 -16.81 2.97 6.47
C SER A 5 -15.81 4.03 5.98
N LYS A 6 -15.60 5.09 6.77
CA LYS A 6 -14.52 6.07 6.54
C LYS A 6 -13.14 5.52 6.89
N ASN A 7 -13.08 4.47 7.71
CA ASN A 7 -11.84 3.85 8.16
C ASN A 7 -11.36 2.79 7.17
N ARG A 8 -10.98 3.23 5.97
CA ARG A 8 -10.55 2.33 4.89
C ARG A 8 -9.63 3.01 3.89
N LEU A 9 -8.88 2.19 3.17
CA LEU A 9 -8.23 2.52 1.91
C LEU A 9 -9.25 2.50 0.79
N VAL A 10 -9.27 3.57 -0.01
CA VAL A 10 -10.04 3.68 -1.26
C VAL A 10 -9.15 3.61 -2.50
N ASP A 11 -7.84 3.77 -2.33
CA ASP A 11 -6.86 3.68 -3.40
C ASP A 11 -5.53 3.18 -2.85
N VAL A 12 -4.84 2.35 -3.63
CA VAL A 12 -3.50 1.85 -3.34
C VAL A 12 -2.67 1.91 -4.61
N VAL A 13 -1.63 2.75 -4.59
CA VAL A 13 -0.76 3.00 -5.73
C VAL A 13 0.63 2.47 -5.42
N LEU A 14 1.21 1.72 -6.35
CA LEU A 14 2.64 1.36 -6.33
C LEU A 14 3.38 2.32 -7.27
N ASP A 15 4.46 2.94 -6.79
CA ASP A 15 5.31 3.75 -7.65
C ASP A 15 6.13 2.85 -8.60
N ASP A 16 5.66 2.76 -9.85
CA ASP A 16 6.29 2.02 -10.95
C ASP A 16 7.80 2.27 -11.08
N LYS A 17 8.25 3.49 -10.79
CA LYS A 17 9.66 3.88 -10.97
C LYS A 17 10.57 3.26 -9.93
N SER A 18 10.11 3.14 -8.69
CA SER A 18 10.91 2.61 -7.59
C SER A 18 10.67 1.13 -7.30
N ILE A 19 9.43 0.65 -7.45
CA ILE A 19 9.07 -0.75 -7.21
C ILE A 19 9.34 -1.62 -8.44
N GLY A 20 9.46 -0.98 -9.61
CA GLY A 20 9.76 -1.66 -10.87
C GLY A 20 8.51 -2.29 -11.49
N ARG A 21 8.46 -2.24 -12.82
CA ARG A 21 7.46 -2.95 -13.60
C ARG A 21 7.76 -4.42 -13.65
N ALA A 22 6.72 -5.23 -13.48
CA ALA A 22 6.80 -6.67 -13.58
C ALA A 22 6.27 -7.18 -14.93
N THR A 23 6.25 -8.51 -15.09
CA THR A 23 5.60 -9.15 -16.24
C THR A 23 4.09 -8.90 -16.22
N PRO A 24 3.39 -9.02 -17.36
CA PRO A 24 1.94 -8.85 -17.41
C PRO A 24 1.17 -9.69 -16.39
N ASP A 25 1.61 -10.93 -16.16
CA ASP A 25 0.98 -11.84 -15.18
C ASP A 25 1.11 -11.30 -13.75
N VAL A 26 2.28 -10.79 -13.37
CA VAL A 26 2.50 -10.19 -12.04
C VAL A 26 1.73 -8.88 -11.89
N GLU A 27 1.60 -8.07 -12.93
CA GLU A 27 0.76 -6.87 -12.88
C GLU A 27 -0.73 -7.22 -12.74
N HIS A 28 -1.17 -8.32 -13.36
CA HIS A 28 -2.52 -8.83 -13.17
C HIS A 28 -2.75 -9.29 -11.72
N GLU A 29 -1.82 -10.08 -11.16
CA GLU A 29 -1.87 -10.48 -9.75
C GLU A 29 -1.86 -9.28 -8.79
N ARG A 30 -1.04 -8.27 -9.07
CA ARG A 30 -1.02 -7.00 -8.31
C ARG A 30 -2.38 -6.31 -8.34
N ALA A 31 -3.00 -6.20 -9.51
CA ALA A 31 -4.30 -5.57 -9.66
C ALA A 31 -5.39 -6.32 -8.89
N VAL A 32 -5.38 -7.66 -8.94
CA VAL A 32 -6.31 -8.50 -8.16
C VAL A 32 -6.09 -8.30 -6.65
N ALA A 33 -4.84 -8.37 -6.18
CA ALA A 33 -4.51 -8.20 -4.76
C ALA A 33 -4.90 -6.80 -4.23
N ILE A 34 -4.68 -5.74 -5.04
CA ILE A 34 -5.08 -4.38 -4.68
C ILE A 34 -6.61 -4.25 -4.64
N PHE A 35 -7.32 -4.84 -5.59
CA PHE A 35 -8.78 -4.83 -5.62
C PHE A 35 -9.37 -5.50 -4.36
N ASP A 36 -8.89 -6.70 -4.04
CA ASP A 36 -9.33 -7.45 -2.87
C ASP A 36 -9.03 -6.67 -1.57
N LEU A 37 -7.84 -6.06 -1.48
CA LEU A 37 -7.47 -5.20 -0.36
C LEU A 37 -8.41 -4.01 -0.22
N ILE A 38 -8.71 -3.29 -1.30
CA ILE A 38 -9.61 -2.11 -1.26
C ILE A 38 -11.04 -2.52 -0.88
N GLU A 39 -11.50 -3.70 -1.29
CA GLU A 39 -12.86 -4.15 -1.03
C GLU A 39 -13.11 -4.48 0.45
N GLU A 40 -12.14 -5.11 1.14
CA GLU A 40 -12.34 -5.71 2.47
C GLU A 40 -11.49 -5.12 3.61
N ASN A 41 -10.65 -4.11 3.36
CA ASN A 41 -9.80 -3.54 4.42
C ASN A 41 -10.53 -2.74 5.51
N ASP A 42 -9.93 -2.71 6.70
CA ASP A 42 -10.12 -1.68 7.74
C ASP A 42 -8.78 -0.97 7.95
N PHE A 43 -8.77 0.35 7.82
CA PHE A 43 -7.53 1.14 7.86
C PHE A 43 -7.70 2.42 8.67
N ARG A 44 -6.87 2.58 9.72
CA ARG A 44 -6.97 3.63 10.72
C ARG A 44 -5.58 4.15 11.10
N PRO A 45 -5.09 5.22 10.45
CA PRO A 45 -3.88 5.91 10.90
C PRO A 45 -4.03 6.37 12.35
N ALA A 46 -3.01 6.15 13.17
CA ALA A 46 -3.03 6.58 14.56
C ALA A 46 -3.10 8.11 14.64
N GLY A 47 -4.09 8.63 15.36
CA GLY A 47 -4.29 10.07 15.54
C GLY A 47 -5.07 10.77 14.43
N ASP A 48 -5.66 10.04 13.47
CA ASP A 48 -6.55 10.60 12.44
C ASP A 48 -7.86 9.80 12.32
N GLU A 49 -8.98 10.52 12.26
CA GLU A 49 -10.34 9.95 12.11
C GLU A 49 -11.04 10.47 10.83
N GLY A 50 -10.28 11.09 9.93
CA GLY A 50 -10.81 11.89 8.82
C GLY A 50 -10.94 11.17 7.48
N GLY A 51 -10.72 9.85 7.42
CA GLY A 51 -10.75 9.05 6.18
C GLY A 51 -12.03 9.17 5.33
N PRO A 52 -12.08 8.54 4.15
CA PRO A 52 -11.19 7.46 3.68
C PRO A 52 -9.82 7.92 3.19
N TYR A 53 -8.92 6.94 3.03
CA TYR A 53 -7.50 7.17 2.78
C TYR A 53 -7.04 6.61 1.44
N LYS A 54 -6.02 7.25 0.86
CA LYS A 54 -5.21 6.72 -0.25
C LYS A 54 -3.84 6.34 0.30
N LEU A 55 -3.31 5.21 -0.16
CA LEU A 55 -1.96 4.76 0.17
C LEU A 55 -1.10 4.73 -1.10
N THR A 56 0.03 5.43 -1.07
CA THR A 56 1.08 5.26 -2.10
C THR A 56 2.29 4.56 -1.48
N LEU A 57 2.74 3.49 -2.13
CA LEU A 57 3.93 2.74 -1.76
C LEU A 57 5.07 3.02 -2.75
N SER A 58 6.26 3.30 -2.23
CA SER A 58 7.46 3.50 -3.06
C SER A 58 8.72 3.00 -2.34
N VAL A 59 9.81 2.80 -3.08
CA VAL A 59 11.10 2.39 -2.52
C VAL A 59 12.19 3.45 -2.79
N VAL A 60 12.76 4.01 -1.73
CA VAL A 60 13.84 5.00 -1.83
C VAL A 60 15.03 4.51 -1.01
N GLU A 61 16.19 4.32 -1.64
CA GLU A 61 17.42 3.89 -0.95
C GLU A 61 17.24 2.64 -0.05
N GLN A 62 16.59 1.59 -0.56
CA GLN A 62 16.22 0.37 0.20
C GLN A 62 15.29 0.62 1.40
N ARG A 63 14.50 1.69 1.36
CA ARG A 63 13.46 2.00 2.35
C ARG A 63 12.10 1.99 1.67
N LEU A 64 11.14 1.27 2.25
CA LEU A 64 9.75 1.29 1.85
C LEU A 64 9.06 2.50 2.46
N VAL A 65 8.49 3.34 1.61
CA VAL A 65 7.76 4.54 1.99
C VAL A 65 6.27 4.27 1.86
N PHE A 66 5.52 4.56 2.91
CA PHE A 66 4.07 4.61 2.94
C PHE A 66 3.68 6.07 3.00
N ASP A 67 3.17 6.64 1.90
CA ASP A 67 2.55 7.96 1.89
C ASP A 67 1.04 7.77 2.04
N ILE A 68 0.49 8.22 3.16
CA ILE A 68 -0.92 8.10 3.50
C ILE A 68 -1.57 9.47 3.42
N ARG A 69 -2.58 9.56 2.57
CA ARG A 69 -3.35 10.79 2.33
C ARG A 69 -4.84 10.52 2.49
N ARG A 70 -5.62 11.57 2.65
CA ARG A 70 -7.09 11.48 2.53
C ARG A 70 -7.51 11.42 1.07
N GLU A 71 -8.78 11.13 0.83
CA GLU A 71 -9.35 11.07 -0.52
C GLU A 71 -9.17 12.36 -1.34
N ASP A 72 -9.14 13.51 -0.66
CA ASP A 72 -8.88 14.84 -1.24
C ASP A 72 -7.39 15.17 -1.40
N ASP A 73 -6.52 14.17 -1.25
CA ASP A 73 -5.06 14.26 -1.31
C ASP A 73 -4.40 15.09 -0.17
N THR A 74 -5.16 15.44 0.87
CA THR A 74 -4.61 16.03 2.10
C THR A 74 -3.63 15.04 2.75
N PRO A 75 -2.36 15.42 3.01
CA PRO A 75 -1.41 14.55 3.68
C PRO A 75 -1.84 14.22 5.12
N VAL A 76 -1.73 12.95 5.51
CA VAL A 76 -1.99 12.50 6.89
C VAL A 76 -0.68 12.16 7.57
N VAL A 77 0.05 11.17 7.03
CA VAL A 77 1.32 10.72 7.61
C VAL A 77 2.17 10.01 6.55
N MET A 78 3.49 10.09 6.71
CA MET A 78 4.44 9.33 5.90
C MET A 78 5.29 8.45 6.81
N HIS A 79 5.30 7.13 6.54
CA HIS A 79 6.18 6.19 7.24
C HIS A 79 7.30 5.73 6.31
N VAL A 80 8.54 5.74 6.81
CA VAL A 80 9.72 5.28 6.07
C VAL A 80 10.35 4.11 6.84
N LEU A 81 10.28 2.92 6.26
CA LEU A 81 10.74 1.68 6.88
C LEU A 81 11.96 1.15 6.13
N SER A 82 13.05 0.82 6.84
CA SER A 82 14.16 0.12 6.19
C SER A 82 13.72 -1.28 5.79
N LEU A 83 14.01 -1.70 4.55
CA LEU A 83 13.76 -3.07 4.11
C LEU A 83 14.84 -4.06 4.59
N THR A 84 15.95 -3.57 5.16
CA THR A 84 17.06 -4.42 5.59
C THR A 84 16.65 -5.51 6.60
N PRO A 85 15.87 -5.22 7.66
CA PRO A 85 15.38 -6.24 8.59
C PRO A 85 14.46 -7.28 7.93
N PHE A 86 13.76 -6.89 6.86
CA PHE A 86 12.79 -7.74 6.16
C PHE A 86 13.42 -8.62 5.08
N LYS A 87 14.71 -8.44 4.75
CA LYS A 87 15.40 -9.19 3.67
C LYS A 87 15.22 -10.70 3.77
N ARG A 88 15.31 -11.26 4.98
CA ARG A 88 15.13 -12.71 5.20
C ARG A 88 13.68 -13.14 4.91
N VAL A 89 12.71 -12.43 5.48
CA VAL A 89 11.27 -12.73 5.32
C VAL A 89 10.84 -12.64 3.85
N ILE A 90 11.30 -11.60 3.16
CA ILE A 90 11.01 -11.41 1.73
C ILE A 90 11.59 -12.58 0.92
N LYS A 91 12.84 -12.97 1.19
CA LYS A 91 13.46 -14.12 0.53
C LYS A 91 12.68 -15.40 0.78
N ASP A 92 12.28 -15.65 2.04
CA ASP A 92 11.54 -16.85 2.42
C ASP A 92 10.17 -16.91 1.72
N TYR A 93 9.49 -15.76 1.56
CA TYR A 93 8.24 -15.65 0.81
C TYR A 93 8.42 -16.08 -0.66
N PHE A 94 9.44 -15.57 -1.35
CA PHE A 94 9.75 -15.93 -2.74
C PHE A 94 10.22 -17.37 -2.95
N MET A 95 10.56 -18.12 -1.89
CA MET A 95 10.90 -19.55 -2.04
C MET A 95 9.66 -20.45 -1.95
N ILE A 96 8.55 -19.94 -1.40
CA ILE A 96 7.31 -20.71 -1.14
C ILE A 96 6.26 -20.41 -2.21
N CYS A 97 6.24 -19.19 -2.74
CA CYS A 97 5.37 -18.73 -3.82
C CYS A 97 6.17 -18.68 -5.13
#